data_AF-A0A6G3U851-F1
#
_entry.id   AF-A0A6G3U851-F1
#
_cell.length_a   1.000
_cell.length_b   1.000
_cell.length_c   1.000
_cell.angle_alpha   90.00
_cell.angle_beta   90.00
_cell.angle_gamma   90.00
#
_symmetry.space_group_name_H-M   'P 1'
#
loop_
_entity.id
_entity.type
_entity.pdbx_description
1 polymer ?
#
loop_
_entity_poly.entity_id
_entity_poly.type
_entity_poly.pdbx_seq_one_letter_code
_entity_poly.pdbx_strand_id
1 'polypeptide(L)' 'MSLFDRLGRRGDVHSLAAPYALDALEPAERVRFERHLRTCGRCRAEVRDLAEDAVRLAWSTAAPP' A
#
# COMPACT_ATOMS: atom_id res chain seq x y z
N MET A 1 12.59 -10.76 -15.27
CA MET A 1 11.60 -9.70 -15.58
C MET A 1 10.47 -9.82 -14.55
N SER A 2 10.55 -9.05 -13.47
CA SER A 2 9.68 -9.19 -12.29
C SER A 2 8.26 -8.74 -12.59
N LEU A 3 7.29 -9.52 -12.11
CA LEU A 3 5.85 -9.24 -12.20
C LEU A 3 5.47 -7.88 -11.59
N PHE A 4 6.24 -7.43 -10.59
CA PHE A 4 6.12 -6.12 -9.94
C PHE A 4 6.33 -4.93 -10.92
N ASP A 5 7.20 -5.09 -11.92
CA ASP A 5 7.52 -4.03 -12.90
C ASP A 5 6.35 -3.77 -13.88
N ARG A 6 5.51 -4.78 -14.14
CA ARG A 6 4.29 -4.65 -14.96
C ARG A 6 3.10 -4.09 -14.18
N LEU A 7 3.03 -4.30 -12.85
CA LEU A 7 2.02 -3.69 -11.99
C LEU A 7 2.29 -2.18 -11.75
N GLY A 8 3.57 -1.79 -11.73
CA GLY A 8 4.00 -0.41 -11.42
C GLY A 8 3.98 0.60 -12.58
N ARG A 9 3.73 0.21 -13.84
CA ARG A 9 3.91 1.15 -14.96
C ARG A 9 2.77 2.16 -15.16
N ARG A 10 1.58 1.93 -14.57
CA ARG A 10 0.40 2.84 -14.59
C ARG A 10 -0.84 2.30 -13.82
N GLY A 11 -0.64 1.45 -12.81
CA GLY A 11 -1.74 1.01 -11.93
C GLY A 11 -2.28 2.19 -11.15
N ASP A 12 -3.60 2.33 -11.06
CA ASP A 12 -4.32 3.44 -10.42
C ASP A 12 -3.63 3.91 -9.12
N VAL A 13 -3.42 5.22 -8.95
CA VAL A 13 -2.76 5.79 -7.75
C VAL A 13 -3.49 5.36 -6.47
N HIS A 14 -4.78 5.06 -6.55
CA HIS A 14 -5.56 4.50 -5.45
C HIS A 14 -5.10 3.09 -5.04
N SER A 15 -4.65 2.25 -5.99
CA SER A 15 -4.12 0.92 -5.73
C SER A 15 -2.81 0.92 -4.92
N LEU A 16 -2.15 2.08 -4.78
CA LEU A 16 -0.96 2.22 -3.94
C LEU A 16 -1.29 2.28 -2.44
N ALA A 17 -2.57 2.31 -2.03
CA ALA A 17 -2.96 2.34 -0.63
C ALA A 17 -2.47 1.13 0.16
N ALA A 18 -2.62 -0.08 -0.39
CA ALA A 18 -2.16 -1.31 0.24
C ALA A 18 -0.63 -1.42 0.38
N PRO A 19 0.17 -1.27 -0.68
CA PRO A 19 1.62 -1.28 -0.54
C PRO A 19 2.14 -0.10 0.29
N TYR A 20 1.47 1.06 0.30
CA TYR A 20 1.82 2.16 1.21
C TYR A 20 1.62 1.77 2.68
N ALA A 21 0.48 1.17 3.03
CA ALA A 21 0.18 0.75 4.40
C ALA A 21 1.16 -0.32 4.92
N LEU A 22 1.76 -1.10 4.02
CA LEU A 22 2.74 -2.15 4.32
C LEU A 22 4.20 -1.70 4.16
N ASP A 23 4.46 -0.40 3.96
CA ASP A 23 5.80 0.16 3.70
C ASP A 23 6.56 -0.54 2.55
N ALA A 24 5.81 -0.89 1.50
CA ALA A 24 6.27 -1.68 0.35
C ALA A 24 6.33 -0.87 -0.96
N LEU A 25 6.34 0.46 -0.88
CA LEU A 25 6.50 1.35 -2.05
C LEU A 25 7.95 1.74 -2.28
N GLU A 26 8.34 1.83 -3.54
CA GLU A 26 9.59 2.47 -3.92
C GLU A 26 9.54 3.97 -3.57
N PRO A 27 10.68 4.62 -3.26
CA PRO A 27 10.71 6.01 -2.80
C PRO A 27 9.96 6.99 -3.72
N ALA A 28 10.05 6.80 -5.04
CA ALA A 28 9.37 7.65 -6.02
C ALA A 28 7.84 7.46 -6.03
N GLU A 29 7.37 6.24 -5.78
CA GLU A 29 5.94 5.93 -5.69
C GLU A 29 5.34 6.48 -4.39
N ARG A 30 6.09 6.34 -3.28
CA ARG A 30 5.72 6.90 -1.98
C ARG A 30 5.47 8.39 -2.05
N VAL A 31 6.41 9.17 -2.59
CA VAL A 31 6.26 10.63 -2.75
C VAL A 31 5.03 10.98 -3.60
N ARG A 32 4.77 10.22 -4.68
CA ARG A 32 3.60 10.45 -5.54
C ARG A 32 2.30 10.15 -4.80
N PHE A 33 2.24 9.06 -4.04
CA PHE A 33 1.06 8.66 -3.29
C PHE A 33 0.80 9.60 -2.09
N GLU A 34 1.82 10.04 -1.39
CA GLU A 34 1.70 11.02 -0.29
C GLU A 34 1.12 12.35 -0.79
N ARG A 35 1.49 12.80 -2.00
CA ARG A 35 0.85 13.96 -2.63
C ARG A 35 -0.65 13.74 -2.85
N HIS A 36 -1.04 12.54 -3.25
CA HIS A 36 -2.45 12.16 -3.45
C HIS A 36 -3.23 12.07 -2.13
N LEU A 37 -2.61 11.53 -1.07
CA LEU A 37 -3.21 11.44 0.27
C LEU A 37 -3.59 12.81 0.85
N ARG A 38 -3.00 13.90 0.38
CA ARG A 38 -3.39 15.26 0.81
C ARG A 38 -4.79 15.66 0.35
N THR A 39 -5.30 15.12 -0.76
CA THR A 39 -6.58 15.54 -1.34
C THR A 39 -7.64 14.43 -1.38
N CYS A 40 -7.25 13.16 -1.28
CA CYS A 40 -8.20 12.05 -1.31
C CYS A 40 -8.57 11.53 0.08
N GLY A 41 -9.80 11.79 0.53
CA GLY A 41 -10.33 11.24 1.79
C GLY A 41 -10.47 9.72 1.78
N ARG A 42 -10.84 9.12 0.65
CA ARG A 42 -11.00 7.67 0.48
C ARG A 42 -9.69 6.92 0.74
N CYS A 43 -8.59 7.33 0.09
CA CYS A 43 -7.30 6.68 0.31
C CYS A 43 -6.77 6.86 1.73
N ARG A 44 -7.07 7.99 2.40
CA ARG A 44 -6.72 8.16 3.81
C ARG A 44 -7.46 7.15 4.71
N ALA A 45 -8.75 6.93 4.45
CA ALA A 45 -9.53 5.93 5.18
C ALA A 45 -9.00 4.51 4.90
N GLU A 46 -8.78 4.18 3.63
CA GLU A 46 -8.28 2.87 3.21
C GLU A 46 -6.89 2.55 3.79
N VAL A 47 -5.95 3.51 3.78
CA VAL A 47 -4.64 3.32 4.42
C VAL A 47 -4.76 3.08 5.92
N ARG A 48 -5.66 3.78 6.62
CA ARG A 48 -5.88 3.57 8.05
C ARG A 48 -6.42 2.17 8.31
N ASP A 49 -7.46 1.76 7.57
CA ASP A 49 -8.09 0.46 7.75
C ASP A 49 -7.09 -0.68 7.44
N LEU A 50 -6.27 -0.53 6.40
CA LEU A 50 -5.21 -1.49 6.06
C LEU A 50 -4.06 -1.51 7.07
N ALA A 51 -3.71 -0.37 7.68
CA ALA A 51 -2.71 -0.33 8.73
C ALA A 51 -3.18 -1.07 10.00
N GLU A 52 -4.47 -0.98 10.35
CA GLU A 52 -5.06 -1.77 11.44
C GLU A 52 -4.97 -3.28 11.16
N ASP A 53 -5.25 -3.69 9.93
CA ASP A 53 -5.10 -5.09 9.52
C ASP A 53 -3.64 -5.54 9.50
N ALA A 54 -2.71 -4.68 9.06
CA ALA A 54 -1.27 -4.96 9.10
C ALA A 54 -0.78 -5.20 10.54
N VAL A 55 -1.31 -4.45 11.52
CA VAL A 55 -1.02 -4.70 12.94
C VAL A 55 -1.52 -6.08 13.36
N ARG A 56 -2.74 -6.47 12.98
CA ARG A 56 -3.27 -7.81 13.30
C ARG A 56 -2.39 -8.92 12.71
N LEU A 57 -1.92 -8.73 11.48
CA LEU A 57 -0.99 -9.66 10.82
C LEU A 57 0.36 -9.74 11.55
N ALA A 58 0.90 -8.62 12.03
CA ALA A 58 2.18 -8.59 12.76
C ALA A 58 2.16 -9.41 14.05
N TRP A 59 1.00 -9.59 14.68
CA TRP A 59 0.80 -10.43 15.86
C TRP A 59 0.41 -11.88 15.54
N SER A 60 0.22 -12.20 14.27
CA SER A 60 -0.17 -13.55 13.85
C SER A 60 1.05 -14.45 13.64
N THR A 61 0.83 -15.76 13.76
CA THR A 61 1.79 -16.80 13.37
C THR A 61 1.34 -17.43 12.07
N ALA A 62 2.27 -17.62 11.13
CA ALA A 62 2.00 -18.37 9.92
C ALA A 62 1.62 -19.82 10.25
N ALA A 63 0.52 -20.30 9.67
CA ALA A 63 0.15 -21.71 9.73
C ALA A 63 1.03 -22.52 8.76
N PRO A 64 1.36 -23.79 9.07
CA PRO A 64 2.00 -24.68 8.12
C PRO A 64 1.08 -24.89 6.89
N PRO A 65 1.67 -25.07 5.69
CA PRO A 65 0.93 -25.25 4.43
C PRO A 65 0.16 -26.57 4.36
#